data_AF-A0A7V2HX14-F1
#
_entry.id   AF-A0A7V2HX14-F1
#
_cell.length_a   1.000
_cell.length_b   1.000
_cell.length_c   1.000
_cell.angle_alpha   90.00
_cell.angle_beta   90.00
_cell.angle_gamma   90.00
#
_symmetry.space_group_name_H-M   'P 1'
#
loop_
_entity.id
_entity.type
_entity.pdbx_description
1 polymer ?
#
loop_
_entity_poly.entity_id
_entity_poly.type
_entity_poly.pdbx_seq_one_letter_code
_entity_poly.pdbx_strand_id
1 'polypeptide(L)'
;MVKFLDKIDAFCEALHELLAGNTDVTVEKPNPYGRLAPVPFQYYPAKTRDLFTSFKYIRSLQQRHNHPFLQPVPAVDYKELSKTGRPHTLKSFGKPTGIDVYDAWIKTIRTHSKKEELRHYYRKTLRKI
;
A
#
# COMPACT_ATOMS: atom_id res chain seq x y z
N MET A 1 10.04 -0.13 16.23
CA MET A 1 8.90 -0.94 15.77
C MET A 1 7.87 -0.10 15.02
N VAL A 2 7.46 1.05 15.58
CA VAL A 2 6.56 2.05 14.94
C VAL A 2 6.93 2.34 13.48
N LYS A 3 8.21 2.66 13.20
CA LYS A 3 8.69 2.94 11.85
C LYS A 3 8.48 1.85 10.79
N PHE A 4 8.38 0.57 11.16
CA PHE A 4 8.16 -0.49 10.17
C PHE A 4 6.67 -0.57 9.80
N LEU A 5 5.82 -0.64 10.81
CA LEU A 5 4.36 -0.69 10.61
C LEU A 5 3.86 0.56 9.89
N ASP A 6 4.35 1.75 10.23
CA ASP A 6 3.99 2.99 9.52
C ASP A 6 4.35 2.93 8.02
N LYS A 7 5.45 2.26 7.66
CA LYS A 7 5.89 2.13 6.27
C LYS A 7 5.08 1.09 5.51
N ILE A 8 4.71 -0.01 6.17
CA ILE A 8 3.79 -1.01 5.61
C ILE A 8 2.40 -0.42 5.45
N ASP A 9 1.91 0.33 6.43
CA ASP A 9 0.61 1.02 6.37
C ASP A 9 0.58 2.05 5.25
N ALA A 10 1.59 2.92 5.16
CA ALA A 10 1.73 3.88 4.07
C ALA A 10 1.84 3.20 2.68
N PHE A 11 2.46 2.01 2.61
CA PHE A 11 2.49 1.22 1.38
C PHE A 11 1.10 0.73 0.98
N CYS A 12 0.39 0.11 1.92
CA CYS A 12 -0.94 -0.45 1.69
C CYS A 12 -1.96 0.65 1.36
N GLU A 13 -1.87 1.82 2.00
CA GLU A 13 -2.69 2.99 1.70
C GLU A 13 -2.43 3.50 0.28
N ALA A 14 -1.17 3.55 -0.17
CA ALA A 14 -0.85 3.92 -1.55
C ALA A 14 -1.30 2.86 -2.57
N LEU A 15 -1.18 1.56 -2.25
CA LEU A 15 -1.77 0.47 -3.04
C LEU A 15 -3.30 0.63 -3.15
N HIS A 16 -3.94 1.01 -2.05
CA HIS A 16 -5.37 1.20 -1.98
C HIS A 16 -5.83 2.28 -2.96
N GLU A 17 -5.12 3.41 -3.00
CA GLU A 17 -5.35 4.48 -3.98
C GLU A 17 -5.14 4.02 -5.42
N LEU A 18 -4.05 3.29 -5.65
CA LEU A 18 -3.70 2.80 -6.98
C LEU A 18 -4.75 1.82 -7.53
N LEU A 19 -5.21 0.88 -6.70
CA LEU A 19 -6.28 -0.06 -7.03
C LEU A 19 -7.64 0.65 -7.19
N ALA A 20 -7.81 1.84 -6.59
CA ALA A 20 -8.96 2.71 -6.82
C ALA A 20 -8.90 3.43 -8.18
N GLY A 21 -7.79 3.30 -8.93
CA GLY A 21 -7.55 4.00 -10.19
C GLY A 21 -6.99 5.42 -10.00
N ASN A 22 -6.57 5.80 -8.80
CA ASN A 22 -5.94 7.10 -8.57
C ASN A 22 -4.48 7.03 -9.02
N THR A 23 -4.19 7.66 -10.16
CA THR A 23 -2.84 7.72 -10.75
C THR A 23 -1.95 8.78 -10.08
N ASP A 24 -2.49 9.57 -9.16
CA ASP A 24 -1.75 10.58 -8.40
C ASP A 24 -0.53 10.03 -7.63
N VAL A 25 -0.54 8.73 -7.31
CA VAL A 25 0.56 8.01 -6.63
C VAL A 25 1.59 7.44 -7.60
N THR A 26 1.32 7.47 -8.92
CA THR A 26 2.20 6.97 -9.99
C THR A 26 2.83 8.09 -10.84
N VAL A 27 2.50 9.35 -10.57
CA VAL A 27 3.00 10.51 -11.32
C VAL A 27 4.11 11.22 -10.54
N GLU A 28 5.16 11.65 -11.24
CA GLU A 28 6.20 12.49 -10.67
C GLU A 28 5.64 13.87 -10.34
N LYS A 29 5.89 14.35 -9.12
CA LYS A 29 5.41 15.67 -8.66
C LYS A 29 6.59 16.56 -8.34
N PRO A 30 6.54 17.85 -8.68
CA PRO A 30 7.59 18.78 -8.28
C PRO A 30 7.63 18.89 -6.75
N ASN A 31 8.83 18.80 -6.18
CA ASN A 31 9.07 19.06 -4.77
C ASN A 31 9.10 20.58 -4.50
N PRO A 32 9.22 21.05 -3.24
CA PRO A 32 9.28 22.48 -2.91
C PRO A 32 10.41 23.27 -3.59
N TYR A 33 11.37 22.57 -4.19
CA TYR A 33 12.51 23.14 -4.92
C TYR A 33 12.33 23.04 -6.45
N GLY A 34 11.12 22.70 -6.94
CA GLY A 34 10.79 22.59 -8.35
C GLY A 34 11.38 21.37 -9.07
N ARG A 35 12.02 20.44 -8.35
CA ARG A 35 12.57 19.21 -8.94
C ARG A 35 11.51 18.12 -8.94
N LEU A 36 11.39 17.39 -10.05
CA LEU A 36 10.54 16.20 -10.11
C LEU A 36 11.03 15.20 -9.06
N ALA A 37 10.17 14.91 -8.08
CA ALA A 37 10.42 13.85 -7.13
C ALA A 37 10.11 12.51 -7.81
N PRO A 38 11.00 11.51 -7.67
CA PRO A 38 10.74 10.19 -8.23
C PRO A 38 9.43 9.63 -7.67
N VAL A 39 8.66 8.97 -8.54
CA VAL A 39 7.36 8.36 -8.19
C VAL A 39 7.55 7.53 -6.91
N PRO A 40 6.95 7.94 -5.77
CA PRO A 40 7.27 7.33 -4.49
C PRO A 40 7.08 5.81 -4.55
N PHE A 41 6.01 5.38 -5.21
CA PHE A 41 5.48 4.03 -5.18
C PHE A 41 6.41 2.95 -5.78
N GLN A 42 7.15 3.26 -6.85
CA GLN A 42 8.06 2.30 -7.48
C GLN A 42 9.22 1.88 -6.55
N TYR A 43 9.57 2.72 -5.57
CA TYR A 43 10.66 2.46 -4.65
C TYR A 43 10.21 1.73 -3.37
N TYR A 44 8.91 1.54 -3.14
CA TYR A 44 8.41 0.92 -1.91
C TYR A 44 8.85 -0.55 -1.77
N PRO A 45 8.88 -1.39 -2.82
CA PRO A 45 9.44 -2.74 -2.71
C PRO A 45 10.90 -2.75 -2.24
N ALA A 46 11.74 -1.89 -2.82
CA ALA A 46 13.14 -1.76 -2.42
C ALA A 46 13.26 -1.25 -0.98
N LYS A 47 12.57 -0.15 -0.65
CA LYS A 47 12.59 0.44 0.69
C LYS A 47 12.10 -0.53 1.77
N THR A 48 11.03 -1.28 1.51
CA THR A 48 10.53 -2.26 2.48
C THR A 48 11.50 -3.42 2.66
N ARG A 49 12.12 -3.92 1.58
CA ARG A 49 13.22 -4.89 1.65
C ARG A 49 14.37 -4.37 2.51
N ASP A 50 14.75 -3.11 2.35
CA ASP A 50 15.82 -2.48 3.13
C ASP A 50 15.46 -2.33 4.62
N LEU A 51 14.17 -2.23 4.97
CA LEU A 51 13.75 -2.28 6.36
C LEU A 51 14.03 -3.66 6.98
N PHE A 52 13.77 -4.75 6.26
CA PHE A 52 14.08 -6.10 6.75
C PHE A 52 15.58 -6.31 6.97
N THR A 53 16.44 -5.72 6.14
CA THR A 53 17.89 -5.80 6.33
C THR A 53 18.37 -4.89 7.46
N SER A 54 17.76 -3.71 7.64
CA SER A 54 18.14 -2.72 8.64
C SER A 54 17.67 -3.07 10.07
N PHE A 55 16.57 -3.81 10.21
CA PHE A 55 16.01 -4.19 11.51
C PHE A 55 16.20 -5.68 11.79
N LYS A 56 17.32 -6.04 12.42
CA LYS A 56 17.70 -7.44 12.76
C LYS A 56 16.57 -8.23 13.45
N TYR A 57 15.81 -7.60 14.34
CA TYR A 57 14.69 -8.26 15.03
C TYR A 57 13.53 -8.60 14.09
N ILE A 58 13.18 -7.70 13.17
CA ILE A 58 12.14 -7.94 12.15
C ILE A 58 12.58 -9.08 11.22
N ARG A 59 13.85 -9.13 10.83
CA ARG A 59 14.42 -10.25 10.06
C ARG A 59 14.31 -11.57 10.81
N SER A 60 14.63 -11.60 12.10
CA SER A 60 14.49 -12.80 12.91
C SER A 60 13.05 -13.25 13.03
N LEU A 61 12.08 -12.33 13.11
CA LEU A 61 10.66 -12.65 13.13
C LEU A 61 10.21 -13.22 11.78
N GLN A 62 10.62 -12.61 10.67
CA GLN A 62 10.33 -13.11 9.32
C GLN A 62 10.84 -14.55 9.11
N GLN A 63 12.03 -14.89 9.62
CA GLN A 63 12.58 -16.24 9.49
C GLN A 63 11.81 -17.28 10.31
N ARG A 64 11.14 -16.87 11.39
CA ARG A 64 10.39 -17.76 12.29
C ARG A 64 8.91 -17.84 11.95
N HIS A 65 8.37 -16.85 11.25
CA HIS A 65 6.95 -16.70 11.01
C HIS A 65 6.65 -16.35 9.56
N ASN A 66 5.80 -17.14 8.93
CA ASN A 66 5.23 -16.81 7.63
C ASN A 66 4.02 -15.88 7.79
N HIS A 67 4.26 -14.62 8.16
CA HIS A 67 3.20 -13.62 8.32
C HIS A 67 3.18 -12.65 7.13
N PRO A 68 2.00 -12.29 6.56
CA PRO A 68 1.92 -11.39 5.39
C PRO A 68 2.64 -10.04 5.56
N PHE A 69 2.51 -9.40 6.74
CA PHE A 69 3.25 -8.16 7.05
C PHE A 69 4.75 -8.31 7.27
N LEU A 70 5.26 -9.54 7.35
CA LEU A 70 6.68 -9.83 7.49
C LEU A 70 7.30 -10.27 6.16
N GLN A 71 6.54 -10.23 5.06
CA GLN A 71 7.07 -10.49 3.73
C GLN A 71 7.48 -9.16 3.06
N PRO A 72 8.55 -9.17 2.24
CA PRO A 72 8.85 -8.05 1.37
C PRO A 72 7.65 -7.77 0.47
N VAL A 73 7.41 -6.50 0.21
CA VAL A 73 6.40 -6.08 -0.76
C VAL A 73 6.75 -6.68 -2.14
N PRO A 74 5.78 -7.26 -2.87
CA PRO A 74 6.05 -7.88 -4.16
C PRO A 74 6.42 -6.82 -5.21
N ALA A 75 7.40 -7.12 -6.06
CA ALA A 75 7.71 -6.29 -7.21
C ALA A 75 6.72 -6.61 -8.34
N VAL A 76 5.72 -5.75 -8.54
CA VAL A 76 4.75 -5.84 -9.64
C VAL A 76 4.76 -4.57 -10.47
N ASP A 77 4.25 -4.63 -11.70
CA ASP A 77 4.06 -3.43 -12.51
C ASP A 77 2.87 -2.61 -11.98
N TYR A 78 3.18 -1.75 -11.02
CA TYR A 78 2.19 -0.89 -10.40
C TYR A 78 1.59 0.13 -11.38
N LYS A 79 2.32 0.50 -12.44
CA LYS A 79 1.80 1.42 -13.45
C LYS A 79 0.66 0.74 -14.21
N GLU A 80 0.85 -0.51 -14.63
CA GLU A 80 -0.22 -1.28 -15.27
C GLU A 80 -1.37 -1.56 -14.31
N LEU A 81 -1.07 -1.89 -13.05
CA LEU A 81 -2.10 -2.11 -12.03
C LEU A 81 -3.02 -0.88 -11.88
N SER A 82 -2.46 0.34 -11.94
CA SER A 82 -3.23 1.58 -11.81
C SER A 82 -4.23 1.79 -12.95
N LYS A 83 -3.89 1.35 -14.18
CA LYS A 83 -4.77 1.48 -15.36
C LYS A 83 -6.01 0.61 -15.26
N THR A 84 -5.91 -0.53 -14.57
CA THR A 84 -7.03 -1.44 -14.32
C THR A 84 -7.84 -1.07 -13.09
N GLY A 85 -7.35 -0.13 -12.28
CA GLY A 85 -7.97 0.31 -11.04
C GLY A 85 -9.34 0.95 -11.27
N ARG A 86 -10.24 0.76 -10.29
CA ARG A 86 -11.57 1.37 -10.29
C ARG A 86 -11.93 1.80 -8.88
N PRO A 87 -12.68 2.91 -8.70
CA PRO A 87 -13.10 3.36 -7.38
C PRO A 87 -13.65 2.23 -6.53
N HIS A 88 -13.14 2.14 -5.31
CA HIS A 88 -13.62 1.14 -4.37
C HIS A 88 -15.10 1.38 -4.08
N THR A 89 -15.83 0.29 -3.97
CA THR A 89 -17.22 0.22 -3.52
C THR A 89 -17.24 -0.70 -2.32
N LEU A 90 -18.31 -0.70 -1.52
CA LEU A 90 -18.42 -1.65 -0.41
C LEU A 90 -18.28 -3.11 -0.85
N LYS A 91 -18.62 -3.43 -2.12
CA LYS A 91 -18.51 -4.78 -2.69
C LYS A 91 -17.11 -5.11 -3.24
N SER A 92 -16.37 -4.14 -3.77
CA SER A 92 -15.00 -4.35 -4.26
C SER A 92 -13.97 -4.21 -3.15
N PHE A 93 -14.28 -3.39 -2.13
CA PHE A 93 -13.54 -3.28 -0.89
C PHE A 93 -13.57 -4.61 -0.13
N GLY A 94 -12.45 -5.32 -0.16
CA GLY A 94 -12.31 -6.64 0.47
C GLY A 94 -12.31 -7.84 -0.49
N LYS A 95 -12.37 -7.61 -1.81
CA LYS A 95 -12.03 -8.66 -2.77
C LYS A 95 -10.53 -8.92 -2.73
N PRO A 96 -10.08 -10.19 -2.73
CA PRO A 96 -8.68 -10.52 -2.84
C PRO A 96 -8.06 -9.92 -4.11
N THR A 97 -6.85 -9.42 -3.97
CA THR A 97 -6.09 -8.80 -5.06
C THR A 97 -4.93 -9.68 -5.51
N GLY A 98 -4.57 -10.70 -4.72
CA GLY A 98 -3.37 -11.50 -4.93
C GLY A 98 -2.10 -10.83 -4.40
N ILE A 99 -2.22 -9.69 -3.72
CA ILE A 99 -1.14 -9.01 -3.02
C ILE A 99 -1.33 -9.27 -1.52
N ASP A 100 -0.69 -10.32 -1.00
CA ASP A 100 -0.94 -10.85 0.36
C ASP A 100 -0.88 -9.78 1.47
N VAL A 101 0.10 -8.89 1.42
CA VAL A 101 0.28 -7.81 2.41
C VAL A 101 -0.89 -6.83 2.41
N TYR A 102 -1.44 -6.52 1.24
CA TYR A 102 -2.59 -5.63 1.08
C TYR A 102 -3.88 -6.33 1.47
N ASP A 103 -4.06 -7.59 1.06
CA ASP A 103 -5.24 -8.38 1.41
C ASP A 103 -5.34 -8.58 2.93
N ALA A 104 -4.20 -8.79 3.61
CA ALA A 104 -4.11 -8.83 5.07
C ALA A 104 -4.42 -7.47 5.72
N TRP A 105 -3.94 -6.37 5.14
CA TRP A 105 -4.20 -5.01 5.61
C TRP A 105 -5.69 -4.66 5.52
N ILE A 106 -6.34 -4.89 4.37
CA ILE A 106 -7.78 -4.68 4.20
C ILE A 106 -8.59 -5.55 5.15
N LYS A 107 -8.19 -6.81 5.34
CA LYS A 107 -8.85 -7.69 6.33
C LYS A 107 -8.77 -7.09 7.74
N THR A 108 -7.60 -6.60 8.14
CA THR A 108 -7.38 -5.97 9.45
C THR A 108 -8.28 -4.75 9.64
N ILE A 109 -8.31 -3.84 8.68
CA ILE A 109 -9.19 -2.65 8.70
C ILE A 109 -10.66 -3.08 8.81
N ARG A 110 -11.10 -4.04 7.98
CA ARG A 110 -12.49 -4.50 8.00
C ARG A 110 -12.91 -5.17 9.30
N THR A 111 -12.00 -5.86 9.97
CA THR A 111 -12.28 -6.54 11.23
C THR A 111 -12.29 -5.58 12.42
N HIS A 112 -11.48 -4.52 12.39
CA HIS A 112 -11.24 -3.69 13.57
C HIS A 112 -11.76 -2.25 13.48
N SER A 113 -12.12 -1.75 12.29
CA SER A 113 -12.67 -0.41 12.14
C SER A 113 -14.18 -0.35 12.33
N LYS A 114 -14.66 0.79 12.83
CA LYS A 114 -16.10 1.08 12.91
C LYS A 114 -16.68 1.33 11.52
N LYS A 115 -17.99 1.18 11.37
CA LYS A 115 -18.69 1.35 10.08
C LYS A 115 -18.47 2.74 9.47
N GLU A 116 -18.33 3.75 10.30
CA GLU A 116 -18.08 5.14 9.93
C GLU A 116 -16.67 5.31 9.35
N GLU A 117 -15.68 4.68 9.97
CA GLU A 117 -14.27 4.71 9.54
C GLU A 117 -14.08 3.97 8.21
N LEU A 118 -14.79 2.85 8.01
CA LEU A 118 -14.74 2.08 6.77
C LEU A 118 -15.14 2.91 5.54
N ARG A 119 -16.01 3.92 5.71
CA ARG A 119 -16.43 4.80 4.59
C ARG A 119 -15.25 5.51 3.92
N HIS A 120 -14.18 5.78 4.66
CA HIS A 120 -12.96 6.38 4.12
C HIS A 120 -12.35 5.54 3.00
N TYR A 121 -12.44 4.21 3.11
CA TYR A 121 -11.76 3.26 2.22
C TYR A 121 -12.61 2.80 1.03
N TYR A 122 -13.93 3.01 1.02
CA TYR A 122 -14.77 2.61 -0.12
C TYR A 122 -15.58 3.76 -0.74
N ARG A 123 -15.29 5.00 -0.37
CA ARG A 123 -15.81 6.20 -1.04
C ARG A 123 -14.70 7.07 -1.64
N LYS A 124 -13.58 6.48 -2.01
CA LYS A 124 -12.56 7.19 -2.78
C LYS A 124 -13.07 7.40 -4.21
N THR A 125 -13.69 8.55 -4.45
CA THR A 125 -13.96 9.03 -5.80
C THR A 125 -12.62 9.31 -6.50
N LEU A 126 -12.57 9.07 -7.82
CA LEU A 126 -11.43 9.51 -8.63
C LEU A 126 -11.23 10.99 -8.38
N ARG A 127 -10.08 11.37 -7.82
CA ARG A 127 -9.68 12.78 -7.83
C ARG A 127 -9.31 13.10 -9.27
N LYS A 128 -10.30 13.55 -10.05
CA LYS A 128 -10.04 14.18 -11.34
C LYS A 128 -9.44 15.55 -11.05
N ILE A 129 -8.18 15.74 -11.44
CA ILE A 129 -7.58 17.06 -11.65
C ILE A 129 -7.86 17.42 -13.09
#